data_AF-A0A7S3GC83-F1
#
_entry.id   AF-A0A7S3GC83-F1
#
_cell.length_a   1.000
_cell.length_b   1.000
_cell.length_c   1.000
_cell.angle_alpha   90.00
_cell.angle_beta   90.00
_cell.angle_gamma   90.00
#
_symmetry.space_group_name_H-M   'P 1'
#
loop_
_entity.id
_entity.type
_entity.pdbx_description
1 polymer ?
#
loop_
_entity_poly.entity_id
_entity_poly.type
_entity_poly.pdbx_seq_one_letter_code
_entity_poly.pdbx_strand_id
1 'polypeptide(L)'
;SYRLLHHRVTNRNTSLFPPPLRGAYQDAFRKADLSDGGSVTGLLSRFDIERVLREQFPLKSNEQFEEIIESMQQDQPGEGMVKYAALFEEDREGNQGEFAECIRDQFIQEREDYLKELEECLIAHARLNGGNLSRVLVVEAFKDADADKPREEVDKIIEKIFKGVSGEVIPSEKLMKLLWPQYIARSGRRKAEGSKEKKREVSQEMKKVVESVGLRYPNTPEVAQKKVLAETSNGATADGVEVDDVTDMAAELFQMRK
;
A
#
# COMPACT_ATOMS: atom_id res chain seq x y z
N SER A 1 3.58 -7.76 -20.29
CA SER A 1 5.03 -7.47 -20.35
C SER A 1 5.64 -6.86 -19.08
N TYR A 2 4.86 -6.40 -18.10
CA TYR A 2 5.40 -5.83 -16.85
C TYR A 2 6.00 -6.88 -15.88
N ARG A 3 5.43 -8.09 -15.76
CA ARG A 3 5.93 -9.17 -14.89
C ARG A 3 7.41 -9.57 -15.11
N LEU A 4 7.94 -9.40 -16.32
CA LEU A 4 9.32 -9.83 -16.66
C LEU A 4 10.39 -8.81 -16.26
N LEU A 5 10.02 -7.56 -15.97
CA LEU A 5 10.94 -6.54 -15.44
C LEU A 5 11.16 -6.67 -13.93
N HIS A 6 10.20 -7.24 -13.19
CA HIS A 6 10.30 -7.42 -11.72
C HIS A 6 11.42 -8.39 -11.32
N HIS A 7 11.72 -9.40 -12.14
CA HIS A 7 12.73 -10.42 -11.81
C HIS A 7 14.18 -9.96 -11.97
N ARG A 8 14.42 -8.81 -12.63
CA ARG A 8 15.78 -8.29 -12.88
C ARG A 8 16.24 -7.24 -11.87
N VAL A 9 15.34 -6.65 -11.08
CA VAL A 9 15.69 -5.61 -10.10
C VAL A 9 15.96 -6.21 -8.71
N THR A 10 15.52 -7.44 -8.44
CA THR A 10 15.74 -8.15 -7.16
C THR A 10 17.09 -8.87 -7.09
N ASN A 11 17.92 -8.82 -8.13
CA ASN A 11 19.12 -9.64 -8.23
C ASN A 11 20.37 -8.75 -8.36
N ARG A 12 20.94 -8.37 -7.21
CA ARG A 12 22.38 -8.08 -6.96
C ARG A 12 22.60 -7.52 -5.55
N ASN A 13 23.08 -8.36 -4.63
CA ASN A 13 24.12 -8.05 -3.63
C ASN A 13 24.07 -6.68 -2.91
N THR A 14 22.97 -6.35 -2.25
CA THR A 14 22.96 -5.34 -1.20
C THR A 14 22.10 -5.86 -0.06
N SER A 15 22.70 -6.07 1.11
CA SER A 15 22.05 -6.35 2.41
C SER A 15 20.51 -6.35 2.33
N LEU A 16 19.92 -7.56 2.29
CA LEU A 16 18.51 -7.84 1.98
C LEU A 16 17.52 -7.27 3.00
N PHE A 17 18.01 -6.56 4.01
CA PHE A 17 17.20 -5.83 4.96
C PHE A 17 17.05 -4.38 4.48
N PRO A 18 15.83 -3.82 4.36
CA PRO A 18 15.65 -2.41 3.99
C PRO A 18 16.52 -1.54 4.93
N PRO A 19 17.45 -0.72 4.42
CA PRO A 19 18.42 0.01 5.24
C PRO A 19 17.76 1.25 5.86
N PRO A 20 16.79 1.05 6.77
CA PRO A 20 17.01 1.44 8.17
C PRO A 20 16.51 0.42 9.22
N LEU A 21 15.96 -0.73 8.81
CA LEU A 21 15.14 -1.55 9.70
C LEU A 21 15.96 -2.40 10.69
N ARG A 22 17.12 -2.94 10.29
CA ARG A 22 17.90 -3.86 11.16
C ARG A 22 18.39 -3.15 12.41
N GLY A 23 19.01 -1.97 12.21
CA GLY A 23 19.48 -1.13 13.30
C GLY A 23 18.32 -0.66 14.18
N ALA A 24 17.20 -0.21 13.58
CA ALA A 24 16.04 0.23 14.34
C ALA A 24 15.44 -0.88 15.22
N TYR A 25 15.34 -2.12 14.73
CA TYR A 25 14.83 -3.23 15.53
C TYR A 25 15.80 -3.67 16.61
N GLN A 26 17.09 -3.77 16.30
CA GLN A 26 18.10 -4.08 17.29
C GLN A 26 18.17 -3.02 18.39
N ASP A 27 18.03 -1.73 18.05
CA ASP A 27 17.97 -0.63 19.02
C ASP A 27 16.69 -0.70 19.87
N ALA A 28 15.55 -1.05 19.28
CA ALA A 28 14.29 -1.23 20.00
C ALA A 28 14.39 -2.38 21.02
N PHE A 29 14.93 -3.53 20.62
CA PHE A 29 15.18 -4.66 21.52
C PHE A 29 16.19 -4.30 22.60
N ARG A 30 17.30 -3.65 22.23
CA ARG A 30 18.32 -3.19 23.19
C ARG A 30 17.75 -2.24 24.23
N LYS A 31 16.83 -1.34 23.83
CA LYS A 31 16.14 -0.44 24.74
C LYS A 31 15.22 -1.20 25.70
N ALA A 32 14.50 -2.20 25.22
CA ALA A 32 13.66 -3.05 26.07
C ALA A 32 14.50 -3.86 27.07
N ASP A 33 15.61 -4.46 26.63
CA ASP A 33 16.57 -5.21 27.46
C ASP A 33 17.15 -4.32 28.57
N LEU A 34 17.61 -3.12 28.22
CA LEU A 34 18.06 -2.12 29.19
C LEU A 34 16.96 -1.75 30.22
N SER A 35 15.70 -1.70 29.80
CA SER A 35 14.59 -1.29 30.66
C SER A 35 14.14 -2.40 31.61
N ASP A 36 14.29 -3.67 31.22
CA ASP A 36 13.90 -4.82 32.02
C ASP A 36 14.91 -5.10 33.15
N GLY A 37 16.21 -5.09 32.84
CA GLY A 37 17.27 -5.46 33.77
C GLY A 37 18.17 -4.33 34.26
N GLY A 38 17.99 -3.10 33.79
CA GLY A 38 18.89 -1.97 34.07
C GLY A 38 20.27 -2.10 33.39
N SER A 39 20.48 -3.14 32.59
CA SER A 39 21.70 -3.39 31.81
C SER A 39 21.35 -4.15 30.53
N VAL A 40 22.19 -4.06 29.51
CA VAL A 40 21.98 -4.75 28.23
C VAL A 40 22.60 -6.15 28.31
N THR A 41 21.77 -7.19 28.32
CA THR A 41 22.17 -8.59 28.44
C THR A 41 22.30 -9.31 27.10
N GLY A 42 21.69 -8.78 26.03
CA GLY A 42 21.57 -9.46 24.74
C GLY A 42 20.46 -10.51 24.70
N LEU A 43 19.66 -10.61 25.78
CA LEU A 43 18.60 -11.58 25.95
C LEU A 43 17.29 -10.87 26.29
N LEU A 44 16.19 -11.35 25.73
CA LEU A 44 14.85 -10.90 26.09
C LEU A 44 13.91 -12.08 26.22
N SER A 45 12.90 -11.95 27.08
CA SER A 45 11.80 -12.90 27.11
C SER A 45 11.03 -12.86 25.79
N ARG A 46 10.42 -13.98 25.39
CA ARG A 46 9.55 -14.02 24.20
C ARG A 46 8.43 -13.00 24.26
N PHE A 47 7.86 -12.81 25.45
CA PHE A 47 6.80 -11.83 25.70
C PHE A 47 7.29 -10.40 25.44
N ASP A 48 8.50 -10.05 25.86
CA ASP A 48 9.07 -8.73 25.60
C ASP A 48 9.44 -8.52 24.14
N ILE A 49 9.96 -9.55 23.46
CA ILE A 49 10.16 -9.50 22.00
C ILE A 49 8.83 -9.23 21.30
N GLU A 50 7.79 -10.00 21.62
CA GLU A 50 6.45 -9.80 21.06
C GLU A 50 5.94 -8.39 21.31
N ARG A 51 6.04 -7.88 22.54
CA ARG A 51 5.63 -6.51 22.89
C ARG A 51 6.35 -5.47 22.04
N VAL A 52 7.68 -5.57 21.94
CA VAL A 52 8.49 -4.65 21.12
C VAL A 52 8.09 -4.74 19.65
N LEU A 53 7.90 -5.94 19.12
CA LEU A 53 7.50 -6.13 17.73
C LEU A 53 6.11 -5.54 17.45
N ARG A 54 5.15 -5.66 18.36
CA ARG A 54 3.82 -5.04 18.20
C ARG A 54 3.91 -3.52 18.18
N GLU A 55 4.81 -2.94 18.98
CA GLU A 55 5.08 -1.50 18.95
C GLU A 55 5.74 -1.07 17.63
N GLN A 56 6.62 -1.90 17.06
CA GLN A 56 7.28 -1.63 15.77
C GLN A 56 6.36 -1.88 14.56
N PHE A 57 5.36 -2.77 14.70
CA PHE A 57 4.48 -3.21 13.62
C PHE A 57 3.00 -2.93 13.86
N PRO A 58 2.62 -1.66 14.04
CA PRO A 58 1.23 -1.28 14.36
C PRO A 58 0.21 -1.57 13.25
N LEU A 59 0.66 -1.90 12.02
CA LEU A 59 -0.21 -2.17 10.89
C LEU A 59 -0.35 -3.66 10.55
N LYS A 60 0.48 -4.53 11.12
CA LYS A 60 0.44 -5.96 10.83
C LYS A 60 -0.85 -6.57 11.39
N SER A 61 -1.43 -7.50 10.65
CA SER A 61 -2.54 -8.31 11.15
C SER A 61 -2.04 -9.29 12.23
N ASN A 62 -2.98 -9.90 12.96
CA ASN A 62 -2.60 -10.92 13.94
C ASN A 62 -1.95 -12.13 13.28
N GLU A 63 -2.44 -12.53 12.10
CA GLU A 63 -1.89 -13.66 11.34
C GLU A 63 -0.45 -13.39 10.90
N GLN A 64 -0.19 -12.21 10.32
CA GLN A 64 1.18 -11.79 9.97
C GLN A 64 2.10 -11.75 11.20
N PHE A 65 1.55 -11.35 12.34
CA PHE A 65 2.31 -11.29 13.57
C PHE A 65 2.62 -12.69 14.12
N GLU A 66 1.65 -13.61 14.07
CA GLU A 66 1.84 -15.02 14.44
C GLU A 66 2.95 -15.67 13.61
N GLU A 67 2.98 -15.45 12.29
CA GLU A 67 4.06 -15.92 11.41
C GLU A 67 5.46 -15.42 11.83
N ILE A 68 5.56 -14.15 12.27
CA ILE A 68 6.82 -13.59 12.78
C ILE A 68 7.23 -14.28 14.09
N ILE A 69 6.27 -14.55 14.98
CA ILE A 69 6.57 -15.24 16.23
C ILE A 69 6.97 -16.69 15.96
N GLU A 70 6.29 -17.38 15.04
CA GLU A 70 6.60 -18.75 14.63
C GLU A 70 8.01 -18.88 14.05
N SER A 71 8.36 -17.99 13.11
CA SER A 71 9.72 -17.96 12.52
C SER A 71 10.81 -17.69 13.56
N MET A 72 10.56 -16.83 14.56
CA MET A 72 11.46 -16.67 15.70
C MET A 72 11.64 -17.98 16.49
N GLN A 73 10.58 -18.77 16.67
CA GLN A 73 10.69 -20.05 17.40
C GLN A 73 11.46 -21.10 16.60
N GLN A 74 11.39 -21.05 15.27
CA GLN A 74 12.16 -21.92 14.38
C GLN A 74 13.66 -21.61 14.46
N ASP A 75 14.02 -20.32 14.42
CA ASP A 75 15.41 -19.88 14.54
C ASP A 75 15.99 -20.18 15.92
N GLN A 76 15.19 -20.00 16.98
CA GLN A 76 15.61 -20.20 18.36
C GLN A 76 14.57 -21.03 19.13
N PRO A 77 14.62 -22.38 19.05
CA PRO A 77 13.69 -23.24 19.76
C PRO A 77 13.94 -23.20 21.28
N GLY A 78 12.86 -23.09 22.07
CA GLY A 78 12.88 -23.17 23.54
C GLY A 78 12.14 -22.02 24.25
N GLU A 79 11.53 -22.27 25.40
CA GLU A 79 10.52 -21.37 26.00
C GLU A 79 11.07 -20.17 26.81
N GLY A 80 12.38 -20.03 26.93
CA GLY A 80 13.00 -19.04 27.82
C GLY A 80 13.34 -17.71 27.15
N MET A 81 14.64 -17.47 27.01
CA MET A 81 15.22 -16.22 26.54
C MET A 81 15.64 -16.31 25.08
N VAL A 82 15.43 -15.22 24.35
CA VAL A 82 15.77 -15.06 22.94
C VAL A 82 17.02 -14.19 22.82
N LYS A 83 18.02 -14.67 22.08
CA LYS A 83 19.21 -13.89 21.69
C LYS A 83 18.84 -12.99 20.52
N TYR A 84 18.33 -11.80 20.80
CA TYR A 84 17.73 -10.93 19.78
C TYR A 84 18.72 -10.42 18.73
N ALA A 85 20.01 -10.32 19.06
CA ALA A 85 21.03 -9.96 18.07
C ALA A 85 21.19 -11.06 17.00
N ALA A 86 21.18 -12.32 17.44
CA ALA A 86 21.35 -13.50 16.59
C ALA A 86 20.18 -13.71 15.61
N LEU A 87 18.97 -13.20 15.92
CA LEU A 87 17.82 -13.26 15.02
C LEU A 87 18.04 -12.55 13.67
N PHE A 88 19.02 -11.66 13.59
CA PHE A 88 19.36 -10.95 12.36
C PHE A 88 20.72 -11.35 11.80
N GLU A 89 21.45 -12.28 12.44
CA GLU A 89 22.76 -12.71 11.95
C GLU A 89 22.63 -13.56 10.69
N GLU A 90 23.63 -13.46 9.82
CA GLU A 90 23.75 -14.34 8.67
C GLU A 90 24.59 -15.56 9.08
N ASP A 91 24.24 -16.72 8.55
CA ASP A 91 25.05 -17.92 8.70
C ASP A 91 26.36 -17.83 7.92
N ARG A 92 27.17 -18.90 7.95
CA ARG A 92 28.47 -18.93 7.27
C ARG A 92 28.37 -18.87 5.74
N GLU A 93 27.21 -19.18 5.20
CA GLU A 93 26.90 -19.15 3.77
C GLU A 93 26.27 -17.81 3.35
N GLY A 94 26.01 -16.91 4.32
CA GLY A 94 25.38 -15.62 4.10
C GLY A 94 23.86 -15.66 4.12
N ASN A 95 23.25 -16.78 4.53
CA ASN A 95 21.79 -16.91 4.61
C ASN A 95 21.29 -16.29 5.91
N GLN A 96 20.13 -15.63 5.85
CA GLN A 96 19.44 -15.09 7.02
C GLN A 96 18.57 -16.18 7.68
N GLY A 97 18.35 -16.07 8.99
CA GLY A 97 17.36 -16.89 9.69
C GLY A 97 15.92 -16.60 9.24
N GLU A 98 15.03 -17.57 9.47
CA GLU A 98 13.61 -17.53 9.08
C GLU A 98 12.91 -16.29 9.61
N PHE A 99 13.27 -15.82 10.80
CA PHE A 99 12.70 -14.61 11.40
C PHE A 99 12.99 -13.36 10.57
N ALA A 100 14.25 -13.17 10.17
CA ALA A 100 14.65 -12.02 9.38
C ALA A 100 14.07 -12.09 7.96
N GLU A 101 13.97 -13.29 7.39
CA GLU A 101 13.32 -13.53 6.10
C GLU A 101 11.83 -13.21 6.14
N CYS A 102 11.11 -13.69 7.16
CA CYS A 102 9.68 -13.45 7.36
C CYS A 102 9.37 -11.94 7.44
N ILE A 103 10.10 -11.20 8.28
CA ILE A 103 9.91 -9.74 8.39
C ILE A 103 10.19 -9.04 7.05
N ARG A 104 11.25 -9.45 6.35
CA ARG A 104 11.63 -8.88 5.05
C ARG A 104 10.54 -9.11 4.01
N ASP A 105 10.05 -10.35 3.90
CA ASP A 105 9.09 -10.73 2.87
C ASP A 105 7.74 -10.07 3.11
N GLN A 106 7.28 -10.02 4.36
CA GLN A 106 6.08 -9.26 4.71
C GLN A 106 6.25 -7.76 4.42
N PHE A 107 7.42 -7.15 4.71
CA PHE A 107 7.67 -5.75 4.37
C PHE A 107 7.64 -5.50 2.86
N ILE A 108 8.24 -6.39 2.06
CA ILE A 108 8.22 -6.29 0.60
C ILE A 108 6.78 -6.32 0.10
N GLN A 109 5.97 -7.28 0.59
CA GLN A 109 4.58 -7.41 0.22
C GLN A 109 3.77 -6.15 0.59
N GLU A 110 3.90 -5.67 1.83
CA GLU A 110 3.23 -4.45 2.32
C GLU A 110 3.60 -3.21 1.48
N ARG A 111 4.87 -3.09 1.10
CA ARG A 111 5.34 -2.01 0.24
C ARG A 111 4.76 -2.13 -1.18
N GLU A 112 4.73 -3.32 -1.75
CA GLU A 112 4.15 -3.52 -3.08
C GLU A 112 2.66 -3.18 -3.09
N ASP A 113 1.92 -3.60 -2.07
CA ASP A 113 0.50 -3.30 -1.96
C ASP A 113 0.26 -1.80 -1.75
N TYR A 114 1.07 -1.14 -0.93
CA TYR A 114 1.01 0.30 -0.80
C TYR A 114 1.30 1.04 -2.12
N LEU A 115 2.30 0.60 -2.88
CA LEU A 115 2.63 1.22 -4.16
C LEU A 115 1.52 1.03 -5.21
N LYS A 116 0.82 -0.11 -5.19
CA LYS A 116 -0.37 -0.33 -6.04
C LYS A 116 -1.50 0.63 -5.67
N GLU A 117 -1.80 0.78 -4.38
CA GLU A 117 -2.83 1.73 -3.92
C GLU A 117 -2.46 3.17 -4.32
N LEU A 118 -1.19 3.56 -4.16
CA LEU A 118 -0.71 4.86 -4.58
C LEU A 118 -0.80 5.04 -6.11
N GLU A 119 -0.49 4.00 -6.88
CA GLU A 119 -0.66 4.00 -8.34
C GLU A 119 -2.10 4.27 -8.75
N GLU A 120 -3.06 3.60 -8.11
CA GLU A 120 -4.49 3.81 -8.35
C GLU A 120 -4.91 5.26 -8.06
N CYS A 121 -4.46 5.83 -6.94
CA CYS A 121 -4.69 7.23 -6.61
C CYS A 121 -4.09 8.18 -7.66
N LEU A 122 -2.85 7.95 -8.08
CA LEU A 122 -2.18 8.78 -9.08
C LEU A 122 -2.88 8.71 -10.45
N ILE A 123 -3.33 7.51 -10.86
CA ILE A 123 -4.10 7.32 -12.10
C ILE A 123 -5.44 8.06 -12.02
N ALA A 124 -6.14 7.99 -10.87
CA ALA A 124 -7.40 8.71 -10.68
C ALA A 124 -7.21 10.23 -10.83
N HIS A 125 -6.18 10.79 -10.19
CA HIS A 125 -5.83 12.21 -10.33
C HIS A 125 -5.41 12.56 -11.77
N ALA A 126 -4.63 11.71 -12.44
CA ALA A 126 -4.19 11.96 -13.81
C ALA A 126 -5.35 11.97 -14.80
N ARG A 127 -6.33 11.06 -14.65
CA ARG A 127 -7.52 10.97 -15.53
C ARG A 127 -8.33 12.28 -15.52
N LEU A 128 -8.45 12.93 -14.36
CA LEU A 128 -9.13 14.21 -14.23
C LEU A 128 -8.32 15.39 -14.79
N ASN A 129 -7.03 15.20 -15.07
CA ASN A 129 -6.08 16.24 -15.44
C ASN A 129 -5.35 15.95 -16.77
N GLY A 130 -6.03 15.29 -17.71
CA GLY A 130 -5.51 15.06 -19.06
C GLY A 130 -4.27 14.16 -19.11
N GLY A 131 -4.13 13.22 -18.17
CA GLY A 131 -3.02 12.27 -18.07
C GLY A 131 -1.75 12.81 -17.41
N ASN A 132 -1.76 14.07 -16.97
CA ASN A 132 -0.59 14.73 -16.38
C ASN A 132 -0.78 15.01 -14.90
N LEU A 133 0.31 14.93 -14.14
CA LEU A 133 0.33 15.17 -12.70
C LEU A 133 1.29 16.30 -12.35
N SER A 134 0.77 17.34 -11.72
CA SER A 134 1.57 18.39 -11.09
C SER A 134 2.05 17.96 -9.70
N ARG A 135 2.99 18.70 -9.12
CA ARG A 135 3.43 18.46 -7.73
C ARG A 135 2.26 18.43 -6.75
N VAL A 136 1.29 19.32 -6.91
CA VAL A 136 0.12 19.43 -6.03
C VAL A 136 -0.72 18.14 -6.09
N LEU A 137 -1.02 17.67 -7.30
CA LEU A 137 -1.80 16.45 -7.51
C LEU A 137 -1.09 15.20 -6.98
N VAL A 138 0.25 15.15 -7.08
CA VAL A 138 1.02 14.05 -6.49
C VAL A 138 0.86 14.03 -4.97
N VAL A 139 0.90 15.19 -4.31
CA VAL A 139 0.67 15.24 -2.85
C VAL A 139 -0.76 14.81 -2.50
N GLU A 140 -1.75 15.22 -3.28
CA GLU A 140 -3.14 14.81 -3.04
C GLU A 140 -3.29 13.30 -3.17
N ALA A 141 -2.70 12.68 -4.19
CA ALA A 141 -2.68 11.23 -4.33
C ALA A 141 -1.99 10.53 -3.15
N PHE A 142 -0.89 11.07 -2.63
CA PHE A 142 -0.25 10.55 -1.41
C PHE A 142 -1.17 10.62 -0.19
N LYS A 143 -1.91 11.72 -0.03
CA LYS A 143 -2.86 11.89 1.08
C LYS A 143 -4.07 10.96 0.97
N ASP A 144 -4.52 10.69 -0.25
CA ASP A 144 -5.63 9.78 -0.50
C ASP A 144 -5.21 8.32 -0.19
N ALA A 145 -4.00 7.93 -0.58
CA ALA A 145 -3.44 6.62 -0.30
C ALA A 145 -3.05 6.45 1.18
N ASP A 146 -2.47 7.48 1.80
CA ASP A 146 -1.94 7.47 3.16
C ASP A 146 -2.08 8.85 3.82
N ALA A 147 -3.24 9.08 4.46
CA ALA A 147 -3.57 10.35 5.10
C ALA A 147 -2.65 10.71 6.28
N ASP A 148 -2.01 9.71 6.89
CA ASP A 148 -1.11 9.88 8.03
C ASP A 148 0.35 10.06 7.58
N LYS A 149 0.61 10.13 6.26
CA LYS A 149 1.96 10.32 5.73
C LYS A 149 2.53 11.69 6.07
N PRO A 150 3.73 11.77 6.69
CA PRO A 150 4.36 13.03 7.00
C PRO A 150 4.57 13.87 5.75
N ARG A 151 4.14 15.13 5.80
CA ARG A 151 4.20 16.03 4.65
C ARG A 151 5.64 16.25 4.19
N GLU A 152 6.58 16.35 5.12
CA GLU A 152 7.99 16.54 4.81
C GLU A 152 8.59 15.34 4.06
N GLU A 153 8.11 14.13 4.32
CA GLU A 153 8.55 12.93 3.59
C GLU A 153 8.03 12.94 2.15
N VAL A 154 6.74 13.26 1.98
CA VAL A 154 6.12 13.40 0.66
C VAL A 154 6.83 14.47 -0.16
N ASP A 155 7.10 15.63 0.43
CA ASP A 155 7.77 16.74 -0.27
C ASP A 155 9.19 16.34 -0.71
N LYS A 156 9.97 15.64 0.14
CA LYS A 156 11.30 15.10 -0.23
C LYS A 156 11.23 14.12 -1.41
N ILE A 157 10.23 13.24 -1.43
CA ILE A 157 10.01 12.30 -2.53
C ILE A 157 9.71 13.07 -3.82
N ILE A 158 8.80 14.04 -3.75
CA ILE A 158 8.42 14.88 -4.90
C ILE A 158 9.61 15.68 -5.42
N GLU A 159 10.39 16.30 -4.54
CA GLU A 159 11.60 17.03 -4.93
C GLU A 159 12.58 16.14 -5.69
N LYS A 160 12.80 14.92 -5.20
CA LYS A 160 13.70 13.96 -5.84
C LYS A 160 13.20 13.51 -7.22
N ILE A 161 11.88 13.29 -7.35
CA ILE A 161 11.25 12.85 -8.60
C ILE A 161 11.23 13.96 -9.66
N PHE A 162 10.90 15.18 -9.25
CA PHE A 162 10.80 16.33 -10.16
C PHE A 162 12.17 16.98 -10.41
N LYS A 163 13.24 16.52 -9.74
CA LYS A 163 14.60 17.02 -9.97
C LYS A 163 15.01 16.75 -11.43
N GLY A 164 15.24 17.82 -12.20
CA GLY A 164 15.67 17.73 -13.59
C GLY A 164 14.55 17.41 -14.59
N VAL A 165 13.28 17.45 -14.16
CA VAL A 165 12.14 17.39 -15.07
C VAL A 165 11.91 18.78 -15.66
N SER A 166 12.01 18.88 -16.99
CA SER A 166 11.65 20.07 -17.74
C SER A 166 10.13 20.22 -17.77
N GLY A 167 9.57 20.98 -16.84
CA GLY A 167 8.13 21.27 -16.73
C GLY A 167 7.57 21.07 -15.32
N GLU A 168 6.39 21.62 -15.07
CA GLU A 168 5.70 21.52 -13.77
C GLU A 168 4.83 20.25 -13.63
N VAL A 169 4.73 19.45 -14.71
CA VAL A 169 3.87 18.26 -14.80
C VAL A 169 4.61 17.05 -15.35
N ILE A 170 4.18 15.85 -14.94
CA ILE A 170 4.74 14.55 -15.37
C ILE A 170 3.58 13.61 -15.73
N PRO A 171 3.66 12.86 -16.85
CA PRO A 171 2.70 11.80 -17.16
C PRO A 171 2.70 10.69 -16.10
N SER A 172 1.54 10.15 -15.75
CA SER A 172 1.39 9.11 -14.71
C SER A 172 2.34 7.92 -14.90
N GLU A 173 2.50 7.43 -16.13
CA GLU A 173 3.31 6.25 -16.44
C GLU A 173 4.81 6.51 -16.21
N LYS A 174 5.25 7.76 -16.43
CA LYS A 174 6.63 8.17 -16.17
C LYS A 174 6.86 8.37 -14.67
N LEU A 175 5.88 8.93 -13.97
CA LEU A 175 5.95 9.15 -12.54
C LEU A 175 6.12 7.83 -11.75
N MET A 176 5.34 6.80 -12.10
CA MET A 176 5.42 5.50 -11.43
C MET A 176 6.81 4.85 -11.54
N LYS A 177 7.47 4.98 -12.70
CA LYS A 177 8.84 4.48 -12.90
C LYS A 177 9.87 5.21 -12.04
N LEU A 178 9.60 6.47 -11.67
CA LEU A 178 10.45 7.27 -10.79
C LEU A 178 10.16 7.03 -9.30
N LEU A 179 8.92 6.64 -8.97
CA LEU A 179 8.48 6.33 -7.60
C LEU A 179 8.97 4.96 -7.13
N TRP A 180 8.93 3.93 -7.98
CA TRP A 180 9.25 2.55 -7.57
C TRP A 180 10.61 2.40 -6.87
N PRO A 181 11.70 3.05 -7.34
CA PRO A 181 13.01 2.95 -6.69
C PRO A 181 13.16 3.73 -5.37
N GLN A 182 12.15 4.50 -4.93
CA GLN A 182 12.29 5.43 -3.80
C GLN A 182 12.12 4.78 -2.41
N TYR A 183 11.97 3.46 -2.31
CA TYR A 183 11.75 2.74 -1.04
C TYR A 183 10.63 3.35 -0.18
N ILE A 184 9.54 3.77 -0.83
CA ILE A 184 8.40 4.38 -0.14
C ILE A 184 7.63 3.30 0.60
N ALA A 185 7.38 3.52 1.89
CA ALA A 185 6.53 2.69 2.71
C ALA A 185 5.33 3.50 3.25
N ARG A 186 4.28 2.77 3.60
CA ARG A 186 3.10 3.31 4.26
C ARG A 186 3.45 3.75 5.69
N SER A 187 2.79 4.80 6.15
CA SER A 187 2.98 5.32 7.49
C SER A 187 2.30 4.43 8.50
N GLY A 188 3.03 4.05 9.55
CA GLY A 188 2.62 3.09 10.57
C GLY A 188 1.49 3.53 11.51
N ARG A 189 0.63 4.49 11.15
CA ARG A 189 -0.53 4.84 11.97
C ARG A 189 -1.76 4.72 11.10
N ARG A 190 -2.54 3.65 11.24
CA ARG A 190 -3.95 3.73 10.89
C ARG A 190 -4.67 4.25 12.13
N LYS A 191 -5.22 5.46 12.09
CA LYS A 191 -6.40 5.72 12.92
C LYS A 191 -7.49 4.80 12.39
N ALA A 192 -7.87 3.79 13.17
CA ALA A 192 -8.76 2.71 12.78
C ALA A 192 -10.16 3.14 12.28
N GLU A 193 -10.51 4.43 12.35
CA GLU A 193 -11.88 4.91 12.11
C GLU A 193 -12.03 5.77 10.83
N GLY A 194 -10.99 6.44 10.34
CA GLY A 194 -11.14 7.49 9.30
C GLY A 194 -11.31 7.00 7.85
N SER A 195 -10.80 5.83 7.50
CA SER A 195 -10.78 5.35 6.10
C SER A 195 -12.14 4.78 5.64
N LYS A 196 -12.94 4.22 6.57
CA LYS A 196 -14.32 3.80 6.29
C LYS A 196 -15.27 5.00 6.18
N GLU A 197 -15.05 6.04 6.99
CA GLU A 197 -15.82 7.29 6.97
C GLU A 197 -15.62 8.03 5.63
N LYS A 198 -14.37 8.21 5.17
CA LYS A 198 -14.09 8.85 3.88
C LYS A 198 -14.59 8.06 2.67
N LYS A 199 -14.47 6.73 2.67
CA LYS A 199 -15.08 5.89 1.61
C LYS A 199 -16.61 6.02 1.59
N ARG A 200 -17.25 6.19 2.75
CA ARG A 200 -18.69 6.48 2.85
C ARG A 200 -19.04 7.87 2.36
N GLU A 201 -18.25 8.88 2.70
CA GLU A 201 -18.45 10.27 2.31
C GLU A 201 -18.32 10.44 0.78
N VAL A 202 -17.25 9.88 0.18
CA VAL A 202 -17.07 9.86 -1.28
C VAL A 202 -18.20 9.08 -1.98
N SER A 203 -18.63 7.95 -1.40
CA SER A 203 -19.77 7.18 -1.94
C SER A 203 -21.10 7.94 -1.83
N GLN A 204 -21.31 8.74 -0.78
CA GLN A 204 -22.50 9.57 -0.60
C GLN A 204 -22.49 10.78 -1.54
N GLU A 205 -21.32 11.35 -1.80
CA GLU A 205 -21.15 12.47 -2.71
C GLU A 205 -21.34 12.04 -4.17
N MET A 206 -20.80 10.89 -4.57
CA MET A 206 -21.13 10.26 -5.86
C MET A 206 -22.62 9.95 -5.99
N LYS A 207 -23.27 9.49 -4.91
CA LYS A 207 -24.71 9.22 -4.94
C LYS A 207 -25.54 10.49 -5.16
N LYS A 208 -25.15 11.62 -4.54
CA LYS A 208 -25.76 12.93 -4.78
C LYS A 208 -25.57 13.41 -6.22
N VAL A 209 -24.39 13.21 -6.80
CA VAL A 209 -24.11 13.54 -8.20
C VAL A 209 -25.00 12.70 -9.13
N VAL A 210 -25.08 11.39 -8.92
CA VAL A 210 -25.92 10.49 -9.73
C VAL A 210 -27.41 10.83 -9.61
N GLU A 211 -27.90 11.16 -8.41
CA GLU A 211 -29.28 11.61 -8.19
C GLU A 211 -29.55 12.97 -8.85
N SER A 212 -28.59 13.90 -8.84
CA SER A 212 -28.73 15.23 -9.48
C SER A 212 -28.81 15.18 -11.01
N VAL A 213 -28.27 14.12 -11.62
CA VAL A 213 -28.31 13.88 -13.08
C VAL A 213 -29.52 12.98 -13.45
N GLY A 214 -30.40 12.65 -12.50
CA GLY A 214 -31.64 11.91 -12.75
C GLY A 214 -31.47 10.42 -13.01
N LEU A 215 -30.27 9.86 -12.79
CA LEU A 215 -29.98 8.45 -13.00
C LEU A 215 -30.29 7.63 -11.73
N ARG A 216 -31.13 6.60 -11.83
CA ARG A 216 -31.38 5.68 -10.70
C ARG A 216 -30.22 4.70 -10.55
N TYR A 217 -29.66 4.61 -9.35
CA TYR A 217 -28.74 3.55 -8.96
C TYR A 217 -29.39 2.15 -9.13
N PRO A 218 -28.83 1.22 -9.91
CA PRO A 218 -29.33 -0.14 -9.95
C PRO A 218 -28.88 -0.89 -8.69
N ASN A 219 -29.85 -1.42 -7.94
CA ASN A 219 -29.61 -2.07 -6.64
C ASN A 219 -28.98 -3.46 -6.72
N THR A 220 -28.85 -4.09 -7.89
CA THR A 220 -28.05 -5.31 -8.09
C THR A 220 -27.66 -5.49 -9.57
N PRO A 221 -26.52 -6.16 -9.87
CA PRO A 221 -26.04 -6.37 -11.25
C PRO A 221 -27.01 -7.16 -12.14
N GLU A 222 -27.85 -8.01 -11.56
CA GLU A 222 -28.71 -8.95 -12.28
C GLU A 222 -30.00 -8.30 -12.82
N VAL A 223 -30.44 -7.19 -12.21
CA VAL A 223 -31.61 -6.42 -12.66
C VAL A 223 -31.25 -5.47 -13.80
N ALA A 224 -30.00 -4.99 -13.84
CA ALA A 224 -29.51 -4.11 -14.91
C ALA A 224 -29.47 -4.83 -16.28
N GLN A 225 -29.03 -6.09 -16.30
CA GLN A 225 -28.95 -6.87 -17.55
C GLN A 225 -30.33 -7.20 -18.12
N LYS A 226 -31.31 -7.58 -17.29
CA LYS A 226 -32.68 -7.89 -17.77
C LYS A 226 -33.46 -6.66 -18.23
N LYS A 227 -33.19 -5.48 -17.67
CA LYS A 227 -33.90 -4.25 -18.04
C LYS A 227 -33.36 -3.64 -19.34
N VAL A 228 -32.04 -3.63 -19.54
CA VAL A 228 -31.41 -3.16 -20.79
C VAL A 228 -31.75 -4.04 -22.00
N LEU A 229 -31.87 -5.36 -21.81
CA LEU A 229 -32.33 -6.30 -22.85
C LEU A 229 -33.84 -6.20 -23.16
N ALA A 230 -34.66 -5.72 -22.22
CA ALA A 230 -36.09 -5.52 -22.46
C ALA A 230 -36.36 -4.17 -23.14
N GLU A 231 -35.64 -3.12 -22.78
CA GLU A 231 -35.85 -1.75 -23.27
C GLU A 231 -35.28 -1.50 -24.67
N THR A 232 -34.35 -2.33 -25.16
CA THR A 232 -33.84 -2.27 -26.55
C THR A 232 -34.78 -2.92 -27.58
N SER A 233 -35.84 -3.60 -27.15
CA SER A 233 -36.83 -4.24 -28.05
C SER A 233 -38.03 -3.34 -28.40
N ASN A 234 -38.25 -2.25 -27.67
CA ASN A 234 -39.37 -1.34 -27.92
C ASN A 234 -38.83 0.07 -28.10
N GLY A 235 -38.47 0.39 -29.34
CA GLY A 235 -38.10 1.75 -29.73
C GLY A 235 -39.23 2.73 -29.44
N ALA A 236 -38.92 3.78 -28.70
CA ALA A 236 -39.65 5.04 -28.71
C ALA A 236 -38.70 6.18 -28.32
N THR A 237 -38.50 7.08 -29.26
CA THR A 237 -37.71 8.31 -29.17
C THR A 237 -38.38 9.33 -28.26
N ALA A 238 -37.63 9.90 -27.31
CA ALA A 238 -37.89 11.23 -26.77
C ALA A 238 -36.58 11.87 -26.27
N ASP A 239 -36.22 12.97 -26.92
CA ASP A 239 -35.25 14.00 -26.56
C ASP A 239 -33.81 13.60 -26.24
N GLY A 240 -33.01 13.56 -27.32
CA GLY A 240 -31.80 14.41 -27.38
C GLY A 240 -30.54 13.95 -26.66
N VAL A 241 -30.39 12.66 -26.34
CA VAL A 241 -29.11 12.05 -26.01
C VAL A 241 -28.94 10.80 -26.87
N GLU A 242 -27.88 10.74 -27.67
CA GLU A 242 -27.57 9.56 -28.49
C GLU A 242 -27.33 8.35 -27.57
N VAL A 243 -28.14 7.31 -27.75
CA VAL A 243 -28.22 6.14 -26.87
C VAL A 243 -26.95 5.29 -26.95
N ASP A 244 -26.16 5.44 -28.02
CA ASP A 244 -24.94 4.67 -28.26
C ASP A 244 -23.80 5.02 -27.27
N ASP A 245 -23.68 6.29 -26.83
CA ASP A 245 -22.62 6.74 -25.91
C ASP A 245 -22.77 6.19 -24.48
N VAL A 246 -24.02 5.92 -24.05
CA VAL A 246 -24.30 5.44 -22.68
C VAL A 246 -24.08 3.94 -22.56
N THR A 247 -24.34 3.19 -23.63
CA THR A 247 -24.05 1.75 -23.70
C THR A 247 -22.55 1.45 -23.73
N ASP A 248 -21.74 2.30 -24.37
CA ASP A 248 -20.29 2.12 -24.42
C ASP A 248 -19.61 2.46 -23.08
N MET A 249 -20.09 3.49 -22.35
CA MET A 249 -19.59 3.76 -20.99
C MET A 249 -19.96 2.66 -19.98
N ALA A 250 -21.15 2.07 -20.10
CA ALA A 250 -21.57 0.97 -19.23
C ALA A 250 -20.79 -0.33 -19.51
N ALA A 251 -20.40 -0.56 -20.76
CA ALA A 251 -19.56 -1.69 -21.16
C ALA A 251 -18.10 -1.53 -20.72
N GLU A 252 -17.53 -0.32 -20.79
CA GLU A 252 -16.18 -0.02 -20.28
C GLU A 252 -16.08 -0.16 -18.75
N LEU A 253 -17.11 0.29 -18.01
CA LEU A 253 -17.17 0.16 -16.55
C LEU A 253 -17.30 -1.32 -16.09
N PHE A 254 -17.84 -2.20 -16.93
CA PHE A 254 -17.94 -3.63 -16.64
C PHE A 254 -16.61 -4.38 -16.88
N GLN A 255 -15.81 -3.95 -17.85
CA GLN A 255 -14.44 -4.47 -18.08
C GLN A 255 -13.46 -4.03 -16.99
N MET A 256 -13.70 -2.89 -16.32
CA MET A 256 -12.90 -2.41 -15.18
C MET A 256 -13.12 -3.19 -13.87
N ARG A 257 -14.06 -4.15 -13.82
CA ARG A 257 -14.40 -4.92 -12.61
C ARG A 257 -13.94 -6.39 -12.62
N LYS A 258 -13.29 -6.85 -13.68
CA LYS A 258 -12.57 -8.15 -13.73
C LYS A 258 -11.08 -7.92 -13.58
#